data_AF-Q28QR3-F1
#
_entry.id   AF-Q28QR3-F1
#
_cell.length_a   1.000
_cell.length_b   1.000
_cell.length_c   1.000
_cell.angle_alpha   90.00
_cell.angle_beta   90.00
_cell.angle_gamma   90.00
#
_symmetry.space_group_name_H-M   'P 1'
#
loop_
_entity.id
_entity.type
_entity.pdbx_description
1 polymer ?
#
loop_
_entity_poly.entity_id
_entity_poly.type
_entity_poly.pdbx_seq_one_letter_code
_entity_poly.pdbx_strand_id
1 'polypeptide(L)'
;MEALLSTQNVQDPVETGTVFARMRDGVAARSKGPGGLYNIGNVVALIGGMVIQSIAVERHSSLNEVVFQYLFGSPAATSLTLAVLIFLASGEVYHRAWSHHGNAALRMVRVGDALSGLAAVVLTVALVQVGDPWLGLTGGVMLIIGKFGTAILPERPDASRRGAQITKLLRLVVVASRGPSLAALVVTIIVTATDGALAGLAMPLLMVLCYLLWLWADILLLRLSARPPHDIAEPSTPDSTP
;
A
#
# COMPACT_ATOMS: atom_id res chain seq x y z
N MET A 1 -15.41 -25.81 49.44
CA MET A 1 -15.22 -26.89 48.44
C MET A 1 -16.32 -26.73 47.41
N GLU A 2 -16.29 -25.62 46.66
CA GLU A 2 -15.62 -25.58 45.34
C GLU A 2 -16.45 -26.42 44.35
N ALA A 3 -17.49 -25.90 43.69
CA ALA A 3 -17.57 -24.62 42.98
C ALA A 3 -16.32 -24.40 42.09
N LEU A 4 -16.02 -25.31 41.17
CA LEU A 4 -14.99 -25.07 40.14
C LEU A 4 -15.02 -26.05 38.94
N LEU A 5 -16.17 -26.59 38.52
CA LEU A 5 -16.21 -27.34 37.26
C LEU A 5 -17.49 -27.07 36.46
N SER A 6 -17.29 -26.73 35.19
CA SER A 6 -18.27 -26.67 34.11
C SER A 6 -19.00 -25.34 33.86
N THR A 7 -18.25 -24.26 33.71
CA THR A 7 -18.55 -23.28 32.66
C THR A 7 -17.58 -23.51 31.52
N GLN A 8 -17.81 -24.59 30.77
CA GLN A 8 -17.21 -24.77 29.47
C GLN A 8 -17.86 -23.70 28.57
N ASN A 9 -17.14 -22.58 28.43
CA ASN A 9 -17.48 -21.48 27.55
C ASN A 9 -17.38 -22.01 26.11
N VAL A 10 -18.44 -22.65 25.63
CA VAL A 10 -18.63 -22.95 24.23
C VAL A 10 -18.84 -21.59 23.57
N GLN A 11 -17.75 -20.97 23.11
CA GLN A 11 -17.83 -19.83 22.21
C GLN A 11 -18.64 -20.28 20.99
N ASP A 12 -19.86 -19.77 20.90
CA ASP A 12 -20.81 -20.13 19.86
C ASP A 12 -20.18 -19.87 18.47
N PRO A 13 -20.16 -20.86 17.56
CA PRO A 13 -19.62 -20.70 16.21
C PRO A 13 -20.34 -19.60 15.38
N VAL A 14 -21.47 -19.10 15.89
CA VAL A 14 -22.27 -17.99 15.32
C VAL A 14 -21.60 -16.62 15.53
N GLU A 15 -20.93 -16.38 16.66
CA GLU A 15 -20.24 -15.10 16.89
C GLU A 15 -19.02 -14.95 15.97
N THR A 16 -18.23 -16.01 15.82
CA THR A 16 -17.04 -16.02 14.97
C THR A 16 -17.39 -15.75 13.50
N GLY A 17 -18.47 -16.37 12.99
CA GLY A 17 -18.96 -16.15 11.62
C GLY A 17 -19.40 -14.70 11.35
N THR A 18 -20.00 -14.03 12.34
CA THR A 18 -20.40 -12.62 12.20
C THR A 18 -19.22 -11.65 12.29
N VAL A 19 -18.19 -11.94 13.08
CA VAL A 19 -16.96 -11.13 13.14
C VAL A 19 -16.18 -11.23 11.83
N PHE A 20 -15.98 -12.44 11.30
CA PHE A 20 -15.31 -12.63 10.01
C PHE A 20 -16.08 -11.98 8.85
N ALA A 21 -17.41 -12.08 8.84
CA ALA A 21 -18.24 -11.39 7.85
C ALA A 21 -18.12 -9.87 7.96
N ARG A 22 -18.20 -9.29 9.17
CA ARG A 22 -18.01 -7.83 9.38
C ARG A 22 -16.60 -7.37 9.04
N MET A 23 -15.57 -8.15 9.36
CA MET A 23 -14.20 -7.87 8.97
C MET A 23 -14.04 -7.90 7.45
N ARG A 24 -14.56 -8.94 6.79
CA ARG A 24 -14.56 -9.07 5.33
C ARG A 24 -15.28 -7.89 4.69
N ASP A 25 -16.47 -7.56 5.16
CA ASP A 25 -17.29 -6.49 4.58
C ASP A 25 -16.66 -5.12 4.84
N GLY A 26 -16.02 -4.91 6.00
CA GLY A 26 -15.22 -3.73 6.31
C GLY A 26 -13.97 -3.60 5.44
N VAL A 27 -13.23 -4.70 5.22
CA VAL A 27 -12.08 -4.74 4.31
C VAL A 27 -12.53 -4.50 2.86
N ALA A 28 -13.63 -5.12 2.43
CA ALA A 28 -14.23 -4.95 1.11
C ALA A 28 -14.72 -3.51 0.89
N ALA A 29 -15.30 -2.86 1.91
CA ALA A 29 -15.69 -1.46 1.83
C ALA A 29 -14.47 -0.54 1.73
N ARG A 30 -13.40 -0.82 2.48
CA ARG A 30 -12.17 -0.01 2.48
C ARG A 30 -11.33 -0.18 1.22
N SER A 31 -11.36 -1.34 0.58
CA SER A 31 -10.58 -1.70 -0.62
C SER A 31 -11.13 -1.15 -1.94
N LYS A 32 -12.32 -0.53 -1.95
CA LYS A 32 -12.89 0.10 -3.14
C LYS A 32 -12.15 1.36 -3.60
N GLY A 33 -11.28 1.92 -2.76
CA GLY A 33 -10.51 3.13 -3.05
C GLY A 33 -8.99 2.89 -3.05
N PRO A 34 -8.21 3.82 -3.63
CA PRO A 34 -6.75 3.67 -3.76
C PRO A 34 -6.07 3.51 -2.39
N GLY A 35 -6.52 4.24 -1.37
CA GLY A 35 -5.98 4.14 -0.01
C GLY A 35 -6.11 2.75 0.62
N GLY A 36 -7.22 2.05 0.37
CA GLY A 36 -7.41 0.69 0.87
C GLY A 36 -6.47 -0.32 0.22
N LEU A 37 -6.30 -0.23 -1.11
CA LEU A 37 -5.36 -1.09 -1.84
C LEU A 37 -3.92 -0.86 -1.39
N TYR A 38 -3.49 0.39 -1.19
CA TYR A 38 -2.16 0.68 -0.62
C TYR A 38 -1.99 0.02 0.74
N ASN A 39 -2.95 0.20 1.65
CA ASN A 39 -2.85 -0.33 3.01
C ASN A 39 -2.89 -1.86 3.05
N ILE A 40 -3.69 -2.50 2.20
CA ILE A 40 -3.65 -3.97 2.07
C ILE A 40 -2.26 -4.41 1.64
N GLY A 41 -1.67 -3.79 0.61
CA GLY A 41 -0.30 -4.10 0.19
C GLY A 41 0.72 -3.92 1.31
N ASN A 42 0.64 -2.82 2.07
CA ASN A 42 1.56 -2.55 3.19
C ASN A 42 1.42 -3.56 4.32
N VAL A 43 0.18 -3.92 4.69
CA VAL A 43 -0.08 -4.92 5.74
C VAL A 43 0.38 -6.31 5.28
N VAL A 44 0.10 -6.69 4.04
CA VAL A 44 0.56 -7.95 3.45
C VAL A 44 2.09 -8.00 3.44
N ALA A 45 2.78 -6.92 3.06
CA ALA A 45 4.23 -6.86 3.09
C ALA A 45 4.80 -7.07 4.51
N LEU A 46 4.22 -6.37 5.50
CA LEU A 46 4.68 -6.42 6.89
C LEU A 46 4.43 -7.80 7.53
N ILE A 47 3.19 -8.28 7.46
CA ILE A 47 2.81 -9.57 8.07
C ILE A 47 3.45 -10.72 7.29
N GLY A 48 3.39 -10.69 5.97
CA GLY A 48 3.97 -11.73 5.12
C GLY A 48 5.48 -11.85 5.32
N GLY A 49 6.20 -10.72 5.36
CA GLY A 49 7.64 -10.73 5.61
C GLY A 49 7.99 -11.27 7.00
N MET A 50 7.20 -10.89 8.01
CA MET A 50 7.35 -11.42 9.38
C MET A 50 7.12 -12.93 9.44
N VAL A 51 6.08 -13.44 8.77
CA VAL A 51 5.80 -14.88 8.70
C VAL A 51 6.94 -15.61 8.01
N ILE A 52 7.42 -15.12 6.87
CA ILE A 52 8.58 -15.72 6.17
C ILE A 52 9.81 -15.74 7.07
N GLN A 53 10.11 -14.63 7.76
CA GLN A 53 11.23 -14.56 8.70
C GLN A 53 11.07 -15.58 9.85
N SER A 54 9.86 -15.74 10.39
CA SER A 54 9.60 -16.67 11.50
C SER A 54 9.79 -18.14 11.10
N ILE A 55 9.58 -18.47 9.84
CA ILE A 55 9.81 -19.83 9.30
C ILE A 55 11.31 -20.04 9.03
N ALA A 56 12.05 -18.98 8.71
CA ALA A 56 13.46 -19.03 8.35
C ALA A 56 14.42 -19.06 9.57
N VAL A 57 13.99 -18.56 10.73
CA VAL A 57 14.81 -18.57 11.96
C VAL A 57 14.84 -19.95 12.60
N GLU A 58 15.99 -20.33 13.19
CA GLU A 58 16.15 -21.61 13.91
C GLU A 58 15.15 -21.75 15.07
N ARG A 59 14.70 -22.98 15.34
CA ARG A 59 13.59 -23.30 16.29
C ARG A 59 13.82 -22.85 17.74
N HIS A 60 14.98 -22.30 18.09
CA HIS A 60 15.35 -21.93 19.45
C HIS A 60 15.12 -20.45 19.79
N SER A 61 14.79 -19.60 18.82
CA SER A 61 14.49 -18.19 19.08
C SER A 61 13.06 -17.98 19.58
N SER A 62 12.88 -17.09 20.55
CA SER A 62 11.55 -16.69 21.00
C SER A 62 10.82 -15.87 19.92
N LEU A 63 9.48 -15.93 19.86
CA LEU A 63 8.71 -15.11 18.91
C LEU A 63 9.00 -13.61 19.06
N ASN A 64 9.20 -13.12 20.29
CA ASN A 64 9.52 -11.72 20.56
C ASN A 64 10.87 -11.32 19.94
N GLU A 65 11.86 -12.21 20.00
CA GLU A 65 13.17 -11.99 19.41
C GLU A 65 13.08 -11.96 17.89
N VAL A 66 12.34 -12.88 17.27
CA VAL A 66 12.08 -12.88 15.82
C VAL A 66 11.42 -11.58 15.37
N VAL A 67 10.38 -11.13 16.09
CA VAL A 67 9.68 -9.88 15.78
C VAL A 67 10.60 -8.68 15.93
N PHE A 68 11.38 -8.62 17.02
CA PHE A 68 12.33 -7.53 17.23
C PHE A 68 13.40 -7.49 16.14
N GLN A 69 13.98 -8.64 15.79
CA GLN A 69 14.97 -8.75 14.72
C GLN A 69 14.40 -8.36 13.37
N TYR A 70 13.17 -8.78 13.06
CA TYR A 70 12.49 -8.42 11.81
C TYR A 70 12.23 -6.90 11.70
N LEU A 71 11.83 -6.25 12.79
CA LEU A 71 11.44 -4.84 12.77
C LEU A 71 12.63 -3.88 12.99
N PHE A 72 13.59 -4.28 13.83
CA PHE A 72 14.64 -3.40 14.39
C PHE A 72 16.03 -4.04 14.44
N GLY A 73 16.20 -5.28 13.96
CA GLY A 73 17.46 -6.01 14.05
C GLY A 73 18.63 -5.38 13.29
N SER A 74 18.34 -4.45 12.38
CA SER A 74 19.34 -3.67 11.66
C SER A 74 18.84 -2.26 11.33
N PRO A 75 19.74 -1.32 10.97
CA PRO A 75 19.34 -0.02 10.43
C PRO A 75 18.44 -0.12 9.20
N ALA A 76 18.67 -1.13 8.35
CA ALA A 76 17.87 -1.38 7.15
C ALA A 76 16.46 -1.87 7.53
N ALA A 77 16.35 -2.83 8.45
CA ALA A 77 15.08 -3.32 8.97
C ALA A 77 14.26 -2.20 9.61
N THR A 78 14.92 -1.37 10.44
CA THR A 78 14.29 -0.21 11.07
C THR A 78 13.77 0.79 10.02
N SER A 79 14.56 1.06 8.98
CA SER A 79 14.18 1.96 7.89
C SER A 79 13.01 1.40 7.08
N LEU A 80 12.99 0.09 6.78
CA LEU A 80 11.85 -0.57 6.13
C LEU A 80 10.58 -0.48 6.98
N THR A 81 10.68 -0.77 8.28
CA THR A 81 9.55 -0.65 9.21
C THR A 81 9.02 0.78 9.23
N LEU A 82 9.89 1.78 9.33
CA LEU A 82 9.51 3.19 9.30
C LEU A 82 8.83 3.56 7.97
N ALA A 83 9.39 3.14 6.83
CA ALA A 83 8.80 3.38 5.53
C ALA A 83 7.37 2.80 5.43
N VAL A 84 7.18 1.56 5.89
CA VAL A 84 5.86 0.90 5.92
C VAL A 84 4.87 1.68 6.79
N LEU A 85 5.28 2.15 7.97
CA LEU A 85 4.40 2.94 8.84
C LEU A 85 3.97 4.26 8.19
N ILE A 86 4.88 4.95 7.50
CA ILE A 86 4.56 6.18 6.75
C ILE A 86 3.64 5.85 5.56
N PHE A 87 3.87 4.74 4.84
CA PHE A 87 2.97 4.29 3.78
C PHE A 87 1.57 3.93 4.29
N LEU A 88 1.46 3.32 5.48
CA LEU A 88 0.17 3.04 6.12
C LEU A 88 -0.59 4.33 6.46
N ALA A 89 0.11 5.33 7.00
CA ALA A 89 -0.46 6.65 7.27
C ALA A 89 -0.89 7.34 5.97
N SER A 90 -0.07 7.29 4.92
CA SER A 90 -0.39 7.82 3.59
C SER A 90 -1.63 7.16 2.99
N GLY A 91 -1.73 5.82 3.05
CA GLY A 91 -2.88 5.07 2.57
C GLY A 91 -4.16 5.40 3.32
N GLU A 92 -4.09 5.65 4.63
CA GLU A 92 -5.23 6.14 5.41
C GLU A 92 -5.66 7.55 4.97
N VAL A 93 -4.72 8.46 4.72
CA VAL A 93 -5.02 9.79 4.20
C VAL A 93 -5.70 9.70 2.82
N TYR A 94 -5.22 8.84 1.92
CA TYR A 94 -5.89 8.57 0.65
C TYR A 94 -7.28 7.96 0.85
N HIS A 95 -7.45 7.02 1.79
CA HIS A 95 -8.76 6.45 2.07
C HIS A 95 -9.77 7.52 2.49
N ARG A 96 -9.36 8.42 3.40
CA ARG A 96 -10.17 9.56 3.84
C ARG A 96 -10.47 10.53 2.71
N ALA A 97 -9.51 10.77 1.81
CA ALA A 97 -9.68 11.68 0.67
C ALA A 97 -10.84 11.29 -0.26
N TRP A 98 -11.18 10.00 -0.35
CA TRP A 98 -12.28 9.48 -1.17
C TRP A 98 -13.45 8.91 -0.35
N SER A 99 -13.50 9.21 0.95
CA SER A 99 -14.55 8.70 1.85
C SER A 99 -15.91 9.39 1.66
N HIS A 100 -15.93 10.64 1.18
CA HIS A 100 -17.16 11.41 0.98
C HIS A 100 -17.62 11.30 -0.48
N HIS A 101 -18.90 10.97 -0.69
CA HIS A 101 -19.49 10.73 -2.01
C HIS A 101 -19.48 12.03 -2.83
N GLY A 102 -18.77 12.01 -3.96
CA GLY A 102 -18.83 13.07 -4.97
C GLY A 102 -17.45 13.45 -5.50
N ASN A 103 -16.52 13.86 -4.63
CA ASN A 103 -15.20 14.36 -5.05
C ASN A 103 -14.09 14.07 -4.05
N ALA A 104 -12.89 13.86 -4.58
CA ALA A 104 -11.69 13.71 -3.75
C ALA A 104 -11.39 15.02 -3.01
N ALA A 105 -11.13 14.96 -1.71
CA ALA A 105 -10.58 16.10 -0.99
C ALA A 105 -9.13 16.34 -1.44
N LEU A 106 -8.93 17.19 -2.45
CA LEU A 106 -7.63 17.45 -3.10
C LEU A 106 -6.50 17.78 -2.10
N ARG A 107 -6.81 18.48 -1.01
CA ARG A 107 -5.84 18.74 0.06
C ARG A 107 -5.35 17.44 0.71
N MET A 108 -6.23 16.48 0.98
CA MET A 108 -5.85 15.19 1.53
C MET A 108 -5.05 14.37 0.51
N VAL A 109 -5.40 14.42 -0.78
CA VAL A 109 -4.61 13.77 -1.84
C VAL A 109 -3.16 14.25 -1.82
N ARG A 110 -2.93 15.57 -1.71
CA ARG A 110 -1.57 16.13 -1.61
C ARG A 110 -0.83 15.68 -0.36
N VAL A 111 -1.51 15.62 0.79
CA VAL A 111 -0.90 15.12 2.03
C VAL A 111 -0.55 13.64 1.88
N GLY A 112 -1.42 12.85 1.24
CA GLY A 112 -1.16 11.46 0.89
C GLY A 112 0.06 11.31 -0.02
N ASP A 113 0.12 12.10 -1.10
CA ASP A 113 1.23 12.15 -2.05
C ASP A 113 2.55 12.57 -1.34
N ALA A 114 2.53 13.58 -0.47
CA ALA A 114 3.70 14.03 0.29
C ALA A 114 4.21 12.97 1.27
N LEU A 115 3.31 12.35 2.05
CA LEU A 115 3.66 11.26 2.96
C LEU A 115 4.20 10.05 2.19
N SER A 116 3.59 9.71 1.05
CA SER A 116 4.07 8.63 0.19
C SER A 116 5.45 8.94 -0.40
N GLY A 117 5.73 10.21 -0.73
CA GLY A 117 7.04 10.65 -1.19
C GLY A 117 8.10 10.52 -0.09
N LEU A 118 7.77 10.92 1.14
CA LEU A 118 8.64 10.74 2.30
C LEU A 118 8.91 9.26 2.58
N ALA A 119 7.87 8.42 2.56
CA ALA A 119 8.01 6.97 2.69
C ALA A 119 8.90 6.38 1.60
N ALA A 120 8.79 6.87 0.36
CA ALA A 120 9.64 6.44 -0.75
C ALA A 120 11.12 6.80 -0.52
N VAL A 121 11.42 7.98 0.04
CA VAL A 121 12.81 8.34 0.43
C VAL A 121 13.36 7.35 1.44
N VAL A 122 12.61 7.09 2.52
CA VAL A 122 13.03 6.15 3.57
C VAL A 122 13.20 4.74 3.00
N LEU A 123 12.28 4.30 2.13
CA LEU A 123 12.37 3.03 1.43
C LEU A 123 13.61 2.94 0.53
N THR A 124 13.91 3.97 -0.25
CA THR A 124 15.11 4.01 -1.10
C THR A 124 16.39 3.88 -0.29
N VAL A 125 16.49 4.62 0.83
CA VAL A 125 17.62 4.50 1.76
C VAL A 125 17.72 3.07 2.29
N ALA A 126 16.60 2.47 2.69
CA ALA A 126 16.59 1.10 3.18
C ALA A 126 17.06 0.09 2.11
N LEU A 127 16.58 0.21 0.86
CA LEU A 127 16.98 -0.68 -0.24
C LEU A 127 18.48 -0.55 -0.58
N VAL A 128 19.02 0.67 -0.52
CA VAL A 128 20.47 0.91 -0.68
C VAL A 128 21.26 0.19 0.43
N GLN A 129 20.77 0.21 1.68
CA GLN A 129 21.42 -0.50 2.79
C GLN A 129 21.33 -2.04 2.66
N VAL A 130 20.26 -2.56 2.03
CA VAL A 130 20.06 -4.01 1.81
C VAL A 130 20.93 -4.55 0.66
N GLY A 131 21.55 -3.68 -0.15
CA GLY A 131 22.54 -4.09 -1.15
C GLY A 131 22.03 -4.18 -2.58
N ASP A 132 20.85 -3.65 -2.88
CA ASP A 132 20.34 -3.52 -4.25
C ASP A 132 20.21 -2.03 -4.65
N PRO A 133 21.36 -1.35 -4.86
CA PRO A 133 21.38 0.09 -5.04
C PRO A 133 20.72 0.51 -6.35
N TRP A 134 20.86 -0.27 -7.43
CA TRP A 134 20.36 0.14 -8.74
C TRP A 134 18.84 0.03 -8.88
N LEU A 135 18.23 -1.03 -8.33
CA LEU A 135 16.77 -1.15 -8.33
C LEU A 135 16.15 -0.19 -7.30
N GLY A 136 16.80 -0.02 -6.15
CA GLY A 136 16.42 0.98 -5.15
C GLY A 136 16.47 2.41 -5.69
N LEU A 137 17.51 2.75 -6.45
CA LEU A 137 17.68 4.08 -7.04
C LEU A 137 16.71 4.32 -8.19
N THR A 138 16.58 3.41 -9.15
CA THR A 138 15.74 3.64 -10.33
C THR A 138 14.25 3.70 -9.98
N GLY A 139 13.73 2.68 -9.31
CA GLY A 139 12.33 2.66 -8.87
C GLY A 139 12.04 3.71 -7.80
N GLY A 140 12.96 3.85 -6.83
CA GLY A 140 12.83 4.79 -5.73
C GLY A 140 12.82 6.25 -6.17
N VAL A 141 13.77 6.67 -7.00
CA VAL A 141 13.84 8.05 -7.51
C VAL A 141 12.60 8.38 -8.35
N MET A 142 12.15 7.47 -9.21
CA MET A 142 10.91 7.67 -9.98
C MET A 142 9.70 7.84 -9.05
N LEU A 143 9.59 7.01 -8.01
CA LEU A 143 8.51 7.10 -7.02
C LEU A 143 8.56 8.42 -6.24
N ILE A 144 9.74 8.84 -5.78
CA ILE A 144 9.98 10.11 -5.08
C ILE A 144 9.57 11.30 -5.96
N ILE A 145 10.06 11.35 -7.21
CA ILE A 145 9.74 12.42 -8.15
C ILE A 145 8.24 12.47 -8.42
N GLY A 146 7.61 11.33 -8.67
CA GLY A 146 6.19 11.26 -8.97
C GLY A 146 5.31 11.69 -7.79
N LYS A 147 5.61 11.23 -6.57
CA LYS A 147 4.82 11.53 -5.36
C LYS A 147 5.04 12.96 -4.87
N PHE A 148 6.28 13.45 -4.76
CA PHE A 148 6.49 14.86 -4.40
C PHE A 148 6.04 15.81 -5.51
N GLY A 149 6.24 15.45 -6.77
CA GLY A 149 5.77 16.24 -7.91
C GLY A 149 4.26 16.45 -7.87
N THR A 150 3.48 15.39 -7.61
CA THR A 150 2.01 15.48 -7.50
C THR A 150 1.54 16.22 -6.24
N ALA A 151 2.31 16.18 -5.15
CA ALA A 151 2.03 16.98 -3.96
C ALA A 151 2.24 18.50 -4.21
N ILE A 152 3.27 18.87 -4.98
CA ILE A 152 3.64 20.28 -5.27
C ILE A 152 2.80 20.86 -6.42
N LEU A 153 2.56 20.08 -7.46
CA LEU A 153 1.78 20.46 -8.64
C LEU A 153 0.41 19.78 -8.58
N PRO A 154 -0.56 20.40 -7.90
CA PRO A 154 -1.81 19.74 -7.65
C PRO A 154 -2.72 19.72 -8.87
N GLU A 155 -3.54 18.66 -8.92
CA GLU A 155 -4.78 18.66 -9.69
C GLU A 155 -5.63 19.83 -9.22
N ARG A 156 -5.75 20.85 -10.06
CA ARG A 156 -6.71 21.94 -9.90
C ARG A 156 -7.77 21.76 -10.99
N PRO A 157 -9.06 21.91 -10.67
CA PRO A 157 -10.12 21.96 -11.68
C PRO A 157 -9.83 23.01 -12.77
N ASP A 158 -9.22 24.14 -12.36
CA ASP A 158 -8.85 25.26 -13.24
C ASP A 158 -7.39 25.22 -13.71
N ALA A 159 -6.71 24.07 -13.57
CA ALA A 159 -5.34 23.95 -14.03
C ALA A 159 -5.29 24.19 -15.55
N SER A 160 -4.31 25.00 -15.98
CA SER A 160 -4.01 25.11 -17.40
C SER A 160 -3.79 23.70 -18.00
N ARG A 161 -4.13 23.52 -19.28
CA ARG A 161 -3.97 22.23 -19.99
C ARG A 161 -2.59 21.62 -19.78
N ARG A 162 -1.55 22.47 -19.68
CA ARG A 162 -0.17 22.08 -19.39
C ARG A 162 0.03 21.55 -17.96
N GLY A 163 -0.57 22.18 -16.95
CA GLY A 163 -0.52 21.70 -15.57
C GLY A 163 -1.20 20.34 -15.37
N ALA A 164 -2.36 20.14 -16.02
CA ALA A 164 -3.04 18.84 -16.02
C ALA A 164 -2.19 17.75 -16.69
N GLN A 165 -1.54 18.06 -17.82
CA GLN A 165 -0.62 17.12 -18.49
C GLN A 165 0.59 16.76 -17.63
N ILE A 166 1.23 17.74 -16.97
CA ILE A 166 2.37 17.48 -16.10
C ILE A 166 1.97 16.58 -14.92
N THR A 167 0.84 16.85 -14.29
CA THR A 167 0.35 16.03 -13.15
C THR A 167 0.06 14.60 -13.59
N LYS A 168 -0.55 14.43 -14.77
CA LYS A 168 -0.76 13.11 -15.38
C LYS A 168 0.56 12.37 -15.64
N LEU A 169 1.58 13.06 -16.17
CA LEU A 169 2.90 12.48 -16.40
C LEU A 169 3.56 12.06 -15.08
N LEU A 170 3.47 12.87 -14.03
CA LEU A 170 4.03 12.53 -12.72
C LEU A 170 3.35 11.29 -12.12
N ARG A 171 2.03 11.14 -12.25
CA ARG A 171 1.33 9.91 -11.86
C ARG A 171 1.72 8.72 -12.73
N LEU A 172 1.94 8.93 -14.03
CA LEU A 172 2.45 7.87 -14.92
C LEU A 172 3.86 7.42 -14.53
N VAL A 173 4.72 8.35 -14.10
CA VAL A 173 6.06 8.02 -13.58
C VAL A 173 5.95 7.15 -12.32
N VAL A 174 5.00 7.43 -11.43
CA VAL A 174 4.72 6.55 -10.26
C VAL A 174 4.33 5.15 -10.72
N VAL A 175 3.41 5.01 -11.68
CA VAL A 175 3.02 3.71 -12.23
C VAL A 175 4.21 2.99 -12.86
N ALA A 176 4.99 3.71 -13.68
CA ALA A 176 6.15 3.17 -14.38
C ALA A 176 7.28 2.74 -13.42
N SER A 177 7.38 3.36 -12.24
CA SER A 177 8.40 3.04 -11.23
C SER A 177 8.36 1.57 -10.77
N ARG A 178 7.21 0.90 -10.93
CA ARG A 178 7.03 -0.52 -10.57
C ARG A 178 7.64 -1.48 -11.58
N GLY A 179 7.85 -1.03 -12.83
CA GLY A 179 8.34 -1.86 -13.93
C GLY A 179 9.72 -2.48 -13.65
N PRO A 180 10.75 -1.67 -13.32
CA PRO A 180 12.09 -2.20 -13.02
C PRO A 180 12.07 -3.21 -11.86
N SER A 181 11.36 -2.91 -10.77
CA SER A 181 11.28 -3.80 -9.61
C SER A 181 10.55 -5.11 -9.91
N LEU A 182 9.45 -5.08 -10.68
CA LEU A 182 8.74 -6.28 -11.10
C LEU A 182 9.58 -7.14 -12.05
N ALA A 183 10.28 -6.52 -13.00
CA ALA A 183 11.18 -7.22 -13.91
C ALA A 183 12.29 -7.95 -13.16
N ALA A 184 12.92 -7.27 -12.19
CA ALA A 184 13.94 -7.86 -11.33
C ALA A 184 13.41 -9.06 -10.54
N LEU A 185 12.23 -8.93 -9.92
CA LEU A 185 11.60 -10.02 -9.18
C LEU A 185 11.28 -11.23 -10.08
N VAL A 186 10.83 -11.01 -11.30
CA VAL A 186 10.59 -12.09 -12.27
C VAL A 186 11.90 -12.83 -12.57
N VAL A 187 13.00 -12.10 -12.78
CA VAL A 187 14.33 -12.72 -12.97
C VAL A 187 14.73 -13.51 -11.74
N THR A 188 14.60 -12.95 -10.54
CA THR A 188 14.90 -13.66 -9.28
C THR A 188 14.07 -14.94 -9.13
N ILE A 189 12.77 -14.90 -9.46
CA ILE A 189 11.89 -16.07 -9.42
C ILE A 189 12.35 -17.15 -10.39
N ILE A 190 12.66 -16.78 -11.65
CA ILE A 190 13.13 -17.73 -12.67
C ILE A 190 14.42 -18.41 -12.20
N VAL A 191 15.43 -17.63 -11.80
CA VAL A 191 16.72 -18.15 -11.34
C VAL A 191 16.55 -19.07 -10.13
N THR A 192 15.82 -18.63 -9.12
CA THR A 192 15.59 -19.41 -7.89
C THR A 192 14.82 -20.71 -8.18
N ALA A 193 13.87 -20.68 -9.13
CA ALA A 193 13.13 -21.87 -9.56
C ALA A 193 14.00 -22.84 -10.36
N THR A 194 14.86 -22.35 -11.25
CA THR A 194 15.80 -23.20 -11.99
C THR A 194 16.85 -23.84 -11.10
N ASP A 195 17.22 -23.18 -10.00
CA ASP A 195 18.17 -23.70 -9.01
C ASP A 195 17.52 -24.71 -8.05
N GLY A 196 16.21 -24.98 -8.18
CA GLY A 196 15.47 -25.92 -7.34
C GLY A 196 15.21 -25.45 -5.90
N ALA A 197 15.55 -24.19 -5.58
CA ALA A 197 15.47 -23.62 -4.24
C ALA A 197 14.06 -23.07 -3.93
N LEU A 198 13.03 -23.93 -3.95
CA LEU A 198 11.62 -23.52 -3.81
C LEU A 198 11.33 -22.70 -2.54
N ALA A 199 12.04 -22.96 -1.44
CA ALA A 199 11.92 -22.17 -0.20
C ALA A 199 12.32 -20.68 -0.40
N GLY A 200 13.24 -20.41 -1.32
CA GLY A 200 13.69 -19.05 -1.67
C GLY A 200 12.66 -18.25 -2.48
N LEU A 201 11.57 -18.87 -2.97
CA LEU A 201 10.54 -18.19 -3.76
C LEU A 201 9.53 -17.41 -2.92
N ALA A 202 9.43 -17.69 -1.61
CA ALA A 202 8.40 -17.07 -0.76
C ALA A 202 8.48 -15.54 -0.75
N MET A 203 9.68 -15.00 -0.54
CA MET A 203 9.89 -13.54 -0.46
C MET A 203 9.70 -12.84 -1.81
N PRO A 204 10.27 -13.31 -2.94
CA PRO A 204 9.98 -12.73 -4.26
C PRO A 204 8.50 -12.76 -4.63
N LEU A 205 7.79 -13.86 -4.37
CA LEU A 205 6.36 -13.98 -4.66
C LEU A 205 5.51 -13.03 -3.80
N LEU A 206 5.82 -12.90 -2.51
CA LEU A 206 5.19 -11.92 -1.63
C LEU A 206 5.39 -10.50 -2.18
N MET A 207 6.61 -10.17 -2.60
CA MET A 207 6.90 -8.85 -3.16
C MET A 207 6.18 -8.59 -4.48
N VAL A 208 6.05 -9.60 -5.36
CA VAL A 208 5.23 -9.49 -6.58
C VAL A 208 3.78 -9.16 -6.21
N LEU A 209 3.19 -9.91 -5.27
CA LEU A 209 1.83 -9.63 -4.80
C LEU A 209 1.68 -8.20 -4.28
N CYS A 210 2.61 -7.72 -3.45
CA CYS A 210 2.59 -6.35 -2.93
C CYS A 210 2.70 -5.32 -4.06
N TYR A 211 3.61 -5.52 -5.02
CA TYR A 211 3.77 -4.62 -6.16
C TYR A 211 2.53 -4.58 -7.04
N LEU A 212 1.82 -5.69 -7.24
CA LEU A 212 0.56 -5.71 -7.99
C LEU A 212 -0.54 -4.93 -7.27
N LEU A 213 -0.65 -5.07 -5.94
CA LEU A 213 -1.60 -4.29 -5.13
C LEU A 213 -1.32 -2.79 -5.20
N TRP A 214 -0.05 -2.39 -5.05
CA TRP A 214 0.34 -0.99 -5.15
C TRP A 214 0.17 -0.43 -6.58
N LEU A 215 0.53 -1.19 -7.60
CA LEU A 215 0.34 -0.83 -9.00
C LEU A 215 -1.16 -0.62 -9.31
N TRP A 216 -2.02 -1.49 -8.79
CA TRP A 216 -3.46 -1.33 -8.94
C TRP A 216 -3.96 -0.03 -8.27
N ALA A 217 -3.48 0.26 -7.05
CA ALA A 217 -3.78 1.52 -6.38
C ALA A 217 -3.30 2.74 -7.19
N ASP A 218 -2.09 2.69 -7.76
CA ASP A 218 -1.50 3.75 -8.59
C ASP A 218 -2.32 3.97 -9.88
N ILE A 219 -2.76 2.89 -10.56
CA ILE A 219 -3.63 2.96 -11.75
C ILE A 219 -5.00 3.53 -11.39
N LEU A 220 -5.59 3.12 -10.27
CA LEU A 220 -6.88 3.63 -9.81
C LEU A 220 -6.79 5.14 -9.54
N LEU A 221 -5.72 5.57 -8.87
CA LEU A 221 -5.46 6.98 -8.59
C LEU A 221 -5.29 7.78 -9.89
N LEU A 222 -4.55 7.26 -10.87
CA LEU A 222 -4.40 7.87 -12.19
C LEU A 222 -5.75 8.06 -12.92
N ARG A 223 -6.65 7.06 -12.83
CA ARG A 223 -7.98 7.13 -13.45
C ARG A 223 -8.89 8.13 -12.76
N LEU A 224 -8.88 8.16 -11.43
CA LEU A 224 -9.69 9.09 -10.64
C LEU A 224 -9.28 10.55 -10.88
N SER A 225 -7.98 10.77 -11.08
CA SER A 225 -7.39 12.08 -11.38
C SER A 225 -7.72 12.59 -12.79
N ALA A 226 -8.16 11.69 -13.69
CA ALA A 226 -8.47 12.01 -15.08
C ALA A 226 -9.94 12.37 -15.31
N ARG A 227 -10.81 12.28 -14.30
CA ARG A 227 -12.24 12.62 -14.44
C ARG A 227 -12.45 14.13 -14.40
N PRO A 228 -13.13 14.73 -15.41
CA PRO A 228 -13.44 16.15 -15.40
C PRO A 228 -14.50 16.49 -14.33
N PRO A 229 -14.58 17.76 -13.86
CA PRO A 229 -15.46 18.16 -12.76
C PRO A 229 -16.97 18.10 -13.04
N HIS A 230 -17.40 17.75 -14.26
CA HIS A 230 -18.74 18.08 -14.75
C HIS A 230 -19.78 16.94 -14.77
N ASP A 231 -19.44 15.73 -14.30
CA ASP A 231 -20.37 14.58 -14.31
C ASP A 231 -21.16 14.38 -13.01
N ILE A 232 -21.31 15.42 -12.18
CA ILE A 232 -22.26 15.41 -11.07
C ILE A 232 -23.44 16.28 -11.51
N ALA A 233 -24.41 15.63 -12.16
CA ALA A 233 -25.68 16.24 -12.52
C ALA A 233 -26.24 17.01 -11.32
N GLU A 234 -26.47 18.31 -11.48
CA GLU A 234 -27.39 19.03 -10.62
C GLU A 234 -28.74 18.30 -10.68
N PRO A 235 -29.36 17.99 -9.52
CA PRO A 235 -30.74 17.52 -9.53
C PRO A 235 -31.56 18.64 -10.17
N SER A 236 -32.14 18.35 -11.34
CA SER A 236 -33.03 19.25 -12.05
C SER A 236 -34.07 19.79 -11.08
N THR A 237 -33.99 21.07 -10.77
CA THR A 237 -35.04 21.79 -10.05
C THR A 237 -36.34 21.59 -10.83
N PRO A 238 -37.42 21.08 -10.21
CA PRO A 238 -38.68 20.95 -10.91
C PRO A 238 -39.16 22.34 -11.29
N ASP A 239 -39.42 22.47 -12.59
CA ASP A 239 -39.88 23.67 -13.27
C ASP A 239 -41.25 24.06 -12.71
N SER A 240 -41.28 24.95 -11.71
CA SER A 240 -42.52 25.59 -11.27
C SER A 240 -42.80 26.75 -12.23
N THR A 241 -43.52 26.42 -13.31
CA THR A 241 -44.15 27.40 -14.20
C THR A 241 -45.45 27.93 -13.58
N PRO A 242 -45.88 29.15 -13.97
CA PRO A 242 -46.53 30.15 -13.11
C PRO A 242 -48.01 29.94 -12.80
#